data_AF-A0A916YPK6-F1
#
_entry.id   AF-A0A916YPK6-F1
#
_cell.length_a   1.000
_cell.length_b   1.000
_cell.length_c   1.000
_cell.angle_alpha   90.00
_cell.angle_beta   90.00
_cell.angle_gamma   90.00
#
_symmetry.space_group_name_H-M   'P 1'
#
loop_
_entity.id
_entity.type
_entity.pdbx_description
1 polymer ?
#
loop_
_entity_poly.entity_id
_entity_poly.type
_entity_poly.pdbx_seq_one_letter_code
_entity_poly.pdbx_strand_id
1 'polypeptide(L)'
;MKKVYFIFSFFLTFGAFAQSGSYFGRYAGGVGVNQNTLERASAIGYNAKVSVSDGLVLGDTSLVKVGIGLSNPKYRLDVKGIFNMRTAYNSPSFKINDRNFLELDEKGQFVLNSFKMKYDNEKQWSDRVFEQNYYLMPLKEVEKFIAKNNHLPNLPSATEVVKNGVAMDEMVSKLLEKVEELTLYTIQQQREIDALKKEIKQLKK
;
A
#
# COMPACT_ATOMS: atom_id res chain seq x y z
N MET A 1 61.86 43.72 -24.50
CA MET A 1 60.55 43.03 -24.61
C MET A 1 60.43 42.03 -23.46
N LYS A 2 59.61 42.33 -22.44
CA LYS A 2 59.41 41.46 -21.27
C LYS A 2 58.29 40.45 -21.60
N LYS A 3 58.60 39.15 -21.58
CA LYS A 3 57.56 38.10 -21.55
C LYS A 3 57.14 37.89 -20.11
N VAL A 4 55.88 38.22 -19.81
CA VAL A 4 55.22 37.90 -18.54
C VAL A 4 54.55 36.54 -18.72
N TYR A 5 54.96 35.55 -17.94
CA TYR A 5 54.26 34.28 -17.84
C TYR A 5 53.43 34.30 -16.55
N PHE A 6 52.11 34.28 -16.69
CA PHE A 6 51.18 34.07 -15.58
C PHE A 6 51.24 32.59 -15.19
N ILE A 7 51.73 32.30 -13.98
CA ILE A 7 51.61 30.98 -13.37
C ILE A 7 50.26 30.95 -12.64
N PHE A 8 49.27 30.28 -13.22
CA PHE A 8 48.05 29.92 -12.50
C PHE A 8 48.40 28.83 -11.48
N SER A 9 48.50 29.20 -10.21
CA SER A 9 48.63 28.23 -9.11
C SER A 9 47.26 27.64 -8.80
N PHE A 10 46.97 26.44 -9.31
CA PHE A 10 45.80 25.67 -8.90
C PHE A 10 46.13 24.99 -7.56
N PHE A 11 45.79 25.63 -6.45
CA PHE A 11 45.88 25.00 -5.13
C PHE A 11 44.75 23.96 -5.00
N LEU A 12 45.07 22.69 -5.27
CA LEU A 12 44.32 21.59 -4.66
C LEU A 12 44.87 21.39 -3.26
N THR A 13 44.27 22.06 -2.26
CA THR A 13 44.48 21.67 -0.87
C THR A 13 43.78 20.34 -0.62
N PHE A 14 44.51 19.24 -0.77
CA PHE A 14 44.17 17.99 -0.09
C PHE A 14 44.52 18.17 1.39
N GLY A 15 43.58 18.70 2.16
CA GLY A 15 43.63 18.62 3.62
C GLY A 15 43.38 17.18 4.03
N ALA A 16 44.45 16.43 4.31
CA ALA A 16 44.38 15.15 4.99
C ALA A 16 44.06 15.39 6.48
N PHE A 17 42.77 15.43 6.82
CA PHE A 17 42.28 15.02 8.12
C PHE A 17 41.43 13.77 7.88
N ALA A 18 41.73 12.68 8.59
CA ALA A 18 41.10 11.38 8.41
C ALA A 18 39.61 11.45 8.81
N GLN A 19 38.77 11.94 7.90
CA GLN A 19 37.34 11.74 7.94
C GLN A 19 37.12 10.40 7.23
N SER A 20 36.73 9.37 7.98
CA SER A 20 36.48 8.00 7.50
C SER A 20 35.23 7.89 6.60
N GLY A 21 34.90 8.96 5.88
CA GLY A 21 33.72 9.11 5.06
C GLY A 21 34.05 9.65 3.66
N SER A 22 33.18 9.33 2.71
CA SER A 22 33.33 9.71 1.29
C SER A 22 32.24 10.70 0.89
N TYR A 23 32.63 11.92 0.52
CA TYR A 23 31.68 12.98 0.19
C TYR A 23 31.85 13.43 -1.27
N PHE A 24 30.83 13.22 -2.08
CA PHE A 24 30.84 13.51 -3.51
C PHE A 24 29.73 14.50 -3.86
N GLY A 25 30.10 15.69 -4.35
CA GLY A 25 29.15 16.73 -4.76
C GLY A 25 29.33 18.04 -4.00
N ARG A 26 28.91 19.16 -4.61
CA ARG A 26 29.01 20.48 -3.99
C ARG A 26 28.19 20.52 -2.71
N TYR A 27 28.82 20.93 -1.62
CA TYR A 27 28.26 20.96 -0.26
C TYR A 27 27.92 19.59 0.36
N ALA A 28 28.38 18.47 -0.22
CA ALA A 28 28.27 17.16 0.44
C ALA A 28 29.17 17.11 1.68
N GLY A 29 28.74 16.45 2.76
CA GLY A 29 29.55 16.31 3.98
C GLY A 29 28.83 15.68 5.17
N GLY A 30 29.57 15.46 6.26
CA GLY A 30 29.01 15.03 7.54
C GLY A 30 28.28 16.17 8.27
N VAL A 31 27.23 15.88 9.04
CA VAL A 31 26.52 16.85 9.92
C VAL A 31 26.24 16.22 11.28
N GLY A 32 26.43 16.97 12.38
CA GLY A 32 26.20 16.48 13.74
C GLY A 32 27.32 16.89 14.71
N VAL A 33 27.15 16.56 15.99
CA VAL A 33 27.98 17.04 17.10
C VAL A 33 29.44 16.59 17.05
N ASN A 34 29.79 15.57 16.25
CA ASN A 34 31.16 15.11 16.07
C ASN A 34 31.43 14.66 14.62
N GLN A 35 31.48 15.59 13.67
CA GLN A 35 31.80 15.28 12.25
C GLN A 35 33.14 14.55 12.07
N ASN A 36 34.05 14.70 13.04
CA ASN A 36 35.37 14.06 13.08
C ASN A 36 35.33 12.61 13.58
N THR A 37 34.18 12.09 14.04
CA THR A 37 34.02 10.72 14.55
C THR A 37 33.10 9.86 13.70
N LEU A 38 32.61 10.38 12.57
CA LEU A 38 31.79 9.58 11.65
C LEU A 38 32.68 8.56 10.92
N GLU A 39 32.35 7.28 11.11
CA GLU A 39 33.04 6.17 10.46
C GLU A 39 32.19 5.58 9.34
N ARG A 40 32.80 5.28 8.20
CA ARG A 40 32.15 4.64 7.03
C ARG A 40 30.92 5.41 6.53
N ALA A 41 30.93 6.74 6.68
CA ALA A 41 29.82 7.62 6.33
C ALA A 41 29.98 8.21 4.93
N SER A 42 29.06 7.96 4.02
CA SER A 42 29.15 8.43 2.64
C SER A 42 27.98 9.34 2.28
N ALA A 43 28.25 10.46 1.59
CA ALA A 43 27.21 11.35 1.07
C ALA A 43 27.49 11.68 -0.40
N ILE A 44 26.51 11.45 -1.27
CA ILE A 44 26.64 11.62 -2.72
C ILE A 44 25.50 12.50 -3.23
N GLY A 45 25.84 13.64 -3.84
CA GLY A 45 24.90 14.59 -4.42
C GLY A 45 25.12 16.02 -3.94
N TYR A 46 24.48 16.98 -4.62
CA TYR A 46 24.47 18.37 -4.18
C TYR A 46 23.85 18.46 -2.79
N ASN A 47 24.55 19.07 -1.82
CA ASN A 47 24.09 19.26 -0.44
C ASN A 47 23.71 17.95 0.30
N ALA A 48 24.25 16.80 -0.10
CA ALA A 48 24.01 15.53 0.60
C ALA A 48 24.68 15.53 1.99
N LYS A 49 23.91 15.27 3.05
CA LYS A 49 24.39 15.32 4.44
C LYS A 49 24.19 13.99 5.15
N VAL A 50 25.26 13.43 5.73
CA VAL A 50 25.20 12.19 6.52
C VAL A 50 25.52 12.49 7.98
N SER A 51 24.73 11.95 8.92
CA SER A 51 24.85 12.25 10.35
C SER A 51 25.09 11.04 11.25
N VAL A 52 25.25 9.86 10.65
CA VAL A 52 25.45 8.58 11.34
C VAL A 52 26.62 7.83 10.72
N SER A 53 27.36 7.10 11.55
CA SER A 53 28.34 6.11 11.08
C SER A 53 27.62 4.99 10.31
N ASP A 54 28.32 4.34 9.39
CA ASP A 54 27.76 3.29 8.49
C ASP A 54 26.61 3.77 7.58
N GLY A 55 26.39 5.08 7.49
CA GLY A 55 25.34 5.69 6.67
C GLY A 55 25.79 5.98 5.24
N LEU A 56 24.92 5.72 4.27
CA LEU A 56 25.03 6.24 2.90
C LEU A 56 23.83 7.13 2.61
N VAL A 57 24.08 8.39 2.24
CA VAL A 57 23.05 9.35 1.84
C VAL A 57 23.22 9.71 0.37
N LEU A 58 22.16 9.50 -0.42
CA LEU A 58 22.10 9.84 -1.84
C LEU A 58 21.11 11.01 -2.04
N GLY A 59 21.62 12.16 -2.44
CA GLY A 59 20.88 13.42 -2.54
C GLY A 59 20.78 14.18 -1.22
N ASP A 60 20.17 15.36 -1.25
CA ASP A 60 19.83 16.12 -0.05
C ASP A 60 18.43 15.74 0.48
N THR A 61 18.01 16.36 1.56
CA THR A 61 16.67 16.18 2.15
C THR A 61 15.59 17.06 1.52
N SER A 62 15.93 17.99 0.61
CA SER A 62 15.11 19.18 0.36
C SER A 62 14.89 19.59 -1.10
N LEU A 63 15.80 19.30 -2.03
CA LEU A 63 15.64 19.66 -3.46
C LEU A 63 16.13 18.61 -4.47
N VAL A 64 17.10 17.78 -4.11
CA VAL A 64 17.73 16.82 -5.02
C VAL A 64 16.80 15.65 -5.30
N LYS A 65 16.86 15.20 -6.56
CA LYS A 65 16.22 13.99 -7.06
C LYS A 65 17.30 13.02 -7.52
N VAL A 66 17.16 11.75 -7.15
CA VAL A 66 18.05 10.66 -7.52
C VAL A 66 17.38 9.89 -8.65
N GLY A 67 18.00 9.91 -9.83
CA GLY A 67 17.57 9.13 -10.99
C GLY A 67 18.48 7.92 -11.21
N ILE A 68 17.91 6.72 -11.32
CA ILE A 68 18.63 5.52 -11.77
C ILE A 68 18.09 5.17 -13.16
N GLY A 69 18.94 5.30 -14.19
CA GLY A 69 18.54 5.09 -15.58
C GLY A 69 17.69 6.22 -16.19
N LEU A 70 17.61 7.38 -15.53
CA LEU A 70 16.88 8.57 -15.97
C LEU A 70 17.77 9.80 -15.89
N SER A 71 17.77 10.63 -16.93
CA SER A 71 18.41 11.95 -16.92
C SER A 71 17.51 13.07 -16.37
N ASN A 72 16.19 12.83 -16.28
CA ASN A 72 15.20 13.77 -15.77
C ASN A 72 14.22 13.08 -14.79
N PRO A 73 14.66 12.78 -13.55
CA PRO A 73 13.79 12.18 -12.54
C PRO A 73 12.63 13.13 -12.18
N LYS A 74 11.40 12.62 -12.19
CA LYS A 74 10.21 13.41 -11.82
C LYS A 74 10.00 13.44 -10.30
N TYR A 75 10.32 12.33 -9.64
CA TYR A 75 10.20 12.14 -8.19
C TYR A 75 11.56 12.18 -7.49
N ARG A 76 11.55 12.13 -6.15
CA ARG A 76 12.76 12.16 -5.32
C ARG A 76 13.70 10.99 -5.57
N LEU A 77 13.13 9.80 -5.72
CA LEU A 77 13.80 8.63 -6.24
C LEU A 77 13.01 8.17 -7.45
N ASP A 78 13.66 8.10 -8.59
CA ASP A 78 13.03 7.69 -9.85
C ASP A 78 13.93 6.66 -10.54
N VAL A 79 13.40 5.45 -10.75
CA VAL A 79 14.15 4.31 -11.30
C VAL A 79 13.48 3.87 -12.59
N LYS A 80 14.18 4.00 -13.72
CA LYS A 80 13.72 3.43 -14.99
C LYS A 80 14.26 2.01 -15.13
N GLY A 81 13.40 1.04 -14.80
CA GLY A 81 13.72 -0.38 -14.89
C GLY A 81 13.04 -1.18 -13.80
N ILE A 82 13.54 -2.40 -13.56
CA ILE A 82 13.06 -3.26 -12.48
C ILE A 82 13.77 -2.89 -11.19
N PHE A 83 13.01 -2.66 -10.12
CA PHE A 83 13.53 -2.49 -8.77
C PHE A 83 13.43 -3.81 -8.00
N ASN A 84 14.55 -4.55 -7.91
CA ASN A 84 14.64 -5.77 -7.12
C ASN A 84 15.14 -5.44 -5.70
N MET A 85 14.26 -5.55 -4.71
CA MET A 85 14.62 -5.40 -3.30
C MET A 85 14.58 -6.76 -2.62
N ARG A 86 15.69 -7.17 -2.00
CA ARG A 86 15.76 -8.38 -1.19
C ARG A 86 15.72 -8.00 0.28
N THR A 87 14.61 -8.30 0.94
CA THR A 87 14.49 -8.21 2.40
C THR A 87 15.24 -9.40 3.01
N ALA A 88 16.09 -9.14 4.01
CA ALA A 88 16.77 -10.21 4.75
C ALA A 88 15.82 -10.78 5.84
N TYR A 89 16.13 -11.97 6.37
CA TYR A 89 15.37 -12.60 7.48
C TYR A 89 15.18 -11.65 8.69
N ASN A 90 16.15 -10.76 8.96
CA ASN A 90 16.09 -9.81 10.07
C ASN A 90 15.37 -8.48 9.75
N SER A 91 14.93 -8.28 8.49
CA SER A 91 14.16 -7.10 8.06
C SER A 91 13.06 -7.51 7.06
N PRO A 92 12.10 -8.37 7.44
CA PRO A 92 11.09 -8.92 6.52
C PRO A 92 10.02 -7.90 6.12
N SER A 93 9.99 -6.72 6.76
CA SER A 93 9.00 -5.69 6.51
C SER A 93 9.50 -4.63 5.52
N PHE A 94 8.71 -4.33 4.50
CA PHE A 94 8.82 -3.06 3.79
C PHE A 94 8.05 -1.98 4.59
N LYS A 95 8.76 -0.93 5.03
CA LYS A 95 8.19 0.14 5.85
C LYS A 95 7.95 1.41 5.03
N ILE A 96 6.83 2.08 5.30
CA ILE A 96 6.50 3.41 4.78
C ILE A 96 6.15 4.31 5.96
N ASN A 97 6.86 5.42 6.13
CA ASN A 97 6.73 6.34 7.27
C ASN A 97 6.82 5.58 8.61
N ASP A 98 7.83 4.71 8.74
CA ASP A 98 8.08 3.85 9.90
C ASP A 98 6.98 2.84 10.25
N ARG A 99 5.99 2.65 9.37
CA ARG A 99 4.93 1.64 9.52
C ARG A 99 5.19 0.46 8.59
N ASN A 100 5.00 -0.77 9.09
CA ASN A 100 5.02 -1.97 8.27
C ASN A 100 3.91 -1.86 7.22
N PHE A 101 4.29 -1.64 5.96
CA PHE A 101 3.36 -1.57 4.84
C PHE A 101 3.08 -2.97 4.29
N LEU A 102 4.13 -3.77 4.11
CA LEU A 102 4.03 -5.19 3.77
C LEU A 102 5.00 -5.97 4.65
N GLU A 103 4.49 -6.97 5.34
CA GLU A 103 5.26 -7.92 6.12
C GLU A 103 5.02 -9.33 5.55
N LEU A 104 6.04 -10.17 5.60
CA LEU A 104 5.93 -11.59 5.24
C LEU A 104 6.09 -12.41 6.51
N ASP A 105 5.15 -13.32 6.77
CA ASP A 105 5.27 -14.28 7.86
C ASP A 105 6.26 -15.41 7.53
N GLU A 106 6.49 -16.32 8.48
CA GLU A 106 7.38 -17.49 8.32
C GLU A 106 6.98 -18.42 7.16
N LYS A 107 5.75 -18.31 6.66
CA LYS A 107 5.18 -19.10 5.56
C LYS A 107 5.14 -18.32 4.25
N GLY A 108 5.64 -17.09 4.21
CA GLY A 108 5.62 -16.21 3.04
C GLY A 108 4.26 -15.58 2.76
N GLN A 109 3.35 -15.53 3.74
CA GLN A 109 2.07 -14.86 3.60
C GLN A 109 2.23 -13.36 3.87
N PHE A 110 1.52 -12.55 3.09
CA PHE A 110 1.45 -11.11 3.33
C PHE A 110 0.64 -10.82 4.59
N VAL A 111 1.27 -10.16 5.55
CA VAL A 111 0.64 -9.63 6.75
C VAL A 111 0.44 -8.12 6.56
N LEU A 112 -0.81 -7.67 6.65
CA LEU A 112 -1.17 -6.25 6.59
C LEU A 112 -1.69 -5.82 7.96
N ASN A 113 -1.01 -4.86 8.59
CA ASN A 113 -1.39 -4.36 9.92
C ASN A 113 -2.67 -3.48 9.89
N SER A 114 -2.85 -2.68 8.84
CA SER A 114 -4.03 -1.82 8.69
C SER A 114 -4.30 -1.59 7.22
N PHE A 115 -5.46 -2.05 6.76
CA PHE A 115 -5.95 -1.77 5.42
C PHE A 115 -7.27 -0.99 5.50
N LYS A 116 -7.36 0.12 4.76
CA LYS A 116 -8.58 0.92 4.64
C LYS A 116 -9.03 0.90 3.19
N MET A 117 -10.21 0.34 2.96
CA MET A 117 -10.89 0.45 1.67
C MET A 117 -11.52 1.85 1.56
N LYS A 118 -11.33 2.48 0.40
CA LYS A 118 -12.02 3.71 0.03
C LYS A 118 -12.68 3.44 -1.32
N TYR A 119 -13.96 3.76 -1.40
CA TYR A 119 -14.73 3.69 -2.62
C TYR A 119 -14.81 5.10 -3.24
N ASP A 120 -14.85 5.18 -4.57
CA ASP A 120 -14.86 6.45 -5.30
C ASP A 120 -16.27 7.06 -5.35
N ASN A 121 -17.31 6.24 -5.19
CA ASN A 121 -18.70 6.67 -5.18
C ASN A 121 -19.58 5.79 -4.27
N GLU A 122 -20.70 6.36 -3.79
CA GLU A 122 -21.67 5.67 -2.92
C GLU A 122 -22.24 4.41 -3.56
N LYS A 123 -22.34 4.40 -4.90
CA LYS A 123 -22.81 3.26 -5.69
C LYS A 123 -21.91 2.02 -5.57
N GLN A 124 -20.66 2.16 -5.17
CA GLN A 124 -19.74 1.04 -4.92
C GLN A 124 -19.84 0.51 -3.48
N TRP A 125 -20.53 1.22 -2.60
CA TRP A 125 -20.86 0.75 -1.25
C TRP A 125 -22.27 0.17 -1.24
N SER A 126 -22.45 -1.00 -0.62
CA SER A 126 -23.72 -1.73 -0.65
C SER A 126 -24.68 -1.20 0.41
N ASP A 127 -25.47 -0.16 0.08
CA ASP A 127 -26.75 0.15 0.76
C ASP A 127 -27.95 0.01 -0.21
N ARG A 128 -27.70 -0.51 -1.43
CA ARG A 128 -28.67 -0.56 -2.53
C ARG A 128 -29.86 -1.47 -2.24
N VAL A 129 -29.69 -2.43 -1.34
CA VAL A 129 -30.73 -3.41 -0.98
C VAL A 129 -31.94 -2.74 -0.30
N PHE A 130 -31.78 -1.52 0.22
CA PHE A 130 -32.84 -0.73 0.84
C PHE A 130 -33.51 0.29 -0.10
N GLU A 131 -33.09 0.38 -1.36
CA GLU A 131 -33.72 1.28 -2.34
C GLU A 131 -35.15 0.81 -2.67
N GLN A 132 -36.08 1.76 -2.89
CA GLN A 132 -37.50 1.44 -3.13
C GLN A 132 -37.75 0.57 -4.38
N ASN A 133 -36.83 0.61 -5.35
CA ASN A 133 -36.86 -0.14 -6.60
C ASN A 133 -35.93 -1.36 -6.59
N TYR A 134 -35.38 -1.73 -5.44
CA TYR A 134 -34.54 -2.92 -5.34
C TYR A 134 -35.40 -4.19 -5.50
N TYR A 135 -35.02 -5.03 -6.47
CA TYR A 135 -35.68 -6.31 -6.68
C TYR A 135 -35.10 -7.37 -5.74
N LEU A 136 -35.76 -7.58 -4.61
CA LEU A 136 -35.45 -8.69 -3.71
C LEU A 136 -35.96 -10.01 -4.31
N MET A 137 -35.05 -10.85 -4.79
CA MET A 137 -35.37 -12.13 -5.43
C MET A 137 -36.15 -13.04 -4.45
N PRO A 138 -37.33 -13.59 -4.81
CA PRO A 138 -38.04 -14.50 -3.92
C PRO A 138 -37.18 -15.72 -3.55
N LEU A 139 -37.24 -16.20 -2.29
CA LEU A 139 -36.42 -17.33 -1.83
C LEU A 139 -36.56 -18.60 -2.70
N LYS A 140 -37.73 -18.83 -3.30
CA LYS A 140 -37.97 -19.93 -4.25
C LYS A 140 -37.16 -19.79 -5.54
N GLU A 141 -36.92 -18.57 -6.00
CA GLU A 141 -36.09 -18.30 -7.17
C GLU A 141 -34.61 -18.40 -6.83
N VAL A 142 -34.22 -17.91 -5.65
CA VAL A 142 -32.86 -18.09 -5.11
C VAL A 142 -32.52 -19.58 -5.01
N GLU A 143 -33.42 -20.39 -4.45
CA GLU A 143 -33.26 -21.85 -4.36
C GLU A 143 -33.05 -22.49 -5.74
N LYS A 144 -33.88 -22.13 -6.74
CA LYS A 144 -33.71 -22.60 -8.12
C LYS A 144 -32.38 -22.18 -8.72
N PHE A 145 -31.93 -20.96 -8.45
CA PHE A 145 -30.64 -20.45 -8.93
C PHE A 145 -29.48 -21.24 -8.33
N ILE A 146 -29.50 -21.48 -7.02
CA ILE A 146 -28.47 -22.26 -6.32
C ILE A 146 -28.44 -23.69 -6.85
N ALA A 147 -29.59 -24.34 -7.02
CA ALA A 147 -29.68 -25.70 -7.54
C ALA A 147 -29.12 -25.83 -8.96
N LYS A 148 -29.23 -24.77 -9.78
CA LYS A 148 -28.73 -24.76 -11.16
C LYS A 148 -27.24 -24.39 -11.26
N ASN A 149 -26.80 -23.40 -10.49
CA ASN A 149 -25.49 -22.76 -10.67
C ASN A 149 -24.47 -23.08 -9.56
N ASN A 150 -24.89 -23.69 -8.45
CA ASN A 150 -24.04 -24.03 -7.29
C ASN A 150 -23.33 -22.82 -6.63
N HIS A 151 -23.85 -21.62 -6.82
CA HIS A 151 -23.42 -20.41 -6.12
C HIS A 151 -24.60 -19.45 -5.95
N LEU A 152 -24.43 -18.44 -5.11
CA LEU A 152 -25.43 -17.41 -4.89
C LEU A 152 -25.51 -16.45 -6.10
N PRO A 153 -26.69 -15.85 -6.37
CA PRO A 153 -26.82 -14.77 -7.35
C PRO A 153 -25.81 -13.65 -7.08
N ASN A 154 -25.32 -12.99 -8.14
CA ASN A 154 -24.36 -11.87 -8.10
C ASN A 154 -22.95 -12.19 -7.53
N LEU A 155 -22.74 -13.38 -6.97
CA LEU A 155 -21.43 -13.85 -6.53
C LEU A 155 -20.75 -14.71 -7.61
N PRO A 156 -19.42 -14.57 -7.78
CA PRO A 156 -18.68 -15.39 -8.75
C PRO A 156 -18.65 -16.85 -8.31
N SER A 157 -18.59 -17.76 -9.28
CA SER A 157 -18.40 -19.18 -9.03
C SER A 157 -16.97 -19.49 -8.58
N ALA A 158 -16.77 -20.62 -7.89
CA ALA A 158 -15.44 -21.06 -7.48
C ALA A 158 -14.47 -21.19 -8.68
N THR A 159 -14.97 -21.68 -9.81
CA THR A 159 -14.20 -21.82 -11.06
C THR A 159 -13.73 -20.47 -11.60
N GLU A 160 -14.59 -19.44 -11.55
CA GLU A 160 -14.23 -18.09 -11.99
C GLU A 160 -13.19 -17.45 -11.08
N VAL A 161 -13.33 -17.62 -9.75
CA VAL A 161 -12.37 -17.09 -8.77
C VAL A 161 -11.00 -17.75 -8.94
N VAL A 162 -10.93 -19.06 -9.18
CA VAL A 162 -9.66 -19.76 -9.43
C VAL A 162 -9.00 -19.28 -10.72
N LYS A 163 -9.78 -19.01 -11.76
CA LYS A 163 -9.26 -18.61 -13.08
C LYS A 163 -8.82 -17.16 -13.13
N ASN A 164 -9.62 -16.25 -12.57
CA ASN A 164 -9.48 -14.81 -12.78
C ASN A 164 -9.12 -14.04 -11.51
N GLY A 165 -9.15 -14.69 -10.34
CA GLY A 165 -9.13 -14.01 -9.05
C GLY A 165 -10.42 -13.25 -8.76
N VAL A 166 -10.46 -12.55 -7.63
CA VAL A 166 -11.53 -11.62 -7.26
C VAL A 166 -10.93 -10.41 -6.56
N ALA A 167 -11.41 -9.22 -6.88
CA ALA A 167 -10.99 -8.02 -6.18
C ALA A 167 -11.61 -8.01 -4.77
N MET A 168 -10.78 -7.75 -3.76
CA MET A 168 -11.20 -7.89 -2.35
C MET A 168 -12.30 -6.88 -1.97
N ASP A 169 -12.23 -5.67 -2.51
CA ASP A 169 -13.22 -4.61 -2.35
C ASP A 169 -14.58 -4.98 -2.97
N GLU A 170 -14.59 -5.58 -4.17
CA GLU A 170 -15.80 -6.11 -4.79
C GLU A 170 -16.41 -7.24 -3.97
N MET A 171 -15.58 -8.18 -3.48
CA MET A 171 -16.05 -9.30 -2.68
C MET A 171 -16.66 -8.84 -1.36
N VAL A 172 -16.03 -7.88 -0.66
CA VAL A 172 -16.57 -7.30 0.57
C VAL A 172 -17.90 -6.61 0.32
N SER A 173 -18.03 -5.83 -0.76
CA SER A 173 -19.30 -5.19 -1.10
C SER A 173 -20.41 -6.20 -1.41
N LYS A 174 -20.11 -7.25 -2.18
CA LYS A 174 -21.09 -8.30 -2.52
C LYS A 174 -21.51 -9.11 -1.31
N LEU A 175 -20.58 -9.40 -0.40
CA LEU A 175 -20.91 -10.08 0.85
C LEU A 175 -21.85 -9.24 1.71
N LEU A 176 -21.62 -7.92 1.79
CA LEU A 176 -22.51 -7.00 2.50
C LEU A 176 -23.91 -7.00 1.87
N GLU A 177 -24.02 -6.91 0.54
CA GLU A 177 -25.30 -7.02 -0.19
C GLU A 177 -26.08 -8.28 0.22
N LYS A 178 -25.40 -9.42 0.35
CA LYS A 178 -26.05 -10.67 0.79
C LYS A 178 -26.45 -10.68 2.26
N VAL A 179 -25.69 -10.03 3.13
CA VAL A 179 -26.07 -9.86 4.53
C VAL A 179 -27.34 -9.00 4.65
N GLU A 180 -27.46 -7.95 3.84
CA GLU A 180 -28.64 -7.09 3.78
C GLU A 180 -29.87 -7.84 3.24
N GLU A 181 -29.71 -8.59 2.13
CA GLU A 181 -30.79 -9.43 1.58
C GLU A 181 -31.29 -10.46 2.62
N LEU A 182 -30.36 -11.14 3.31
CA LEU A 182 -30.69 -12.07 4.39
C LEU A 182 -31.43 -11.39 5.55
N THR A 183 -31.08 -10.15 5.87
CA THR A 183 -31.78 -9.36 6.88
C THR A 183 -33.22 -9.06 6.45
N LEU A 184 -33.46 -8.72 5.18
CA LEU A 184 -34.81 -8.50 4.65
C LEU A 184 -35.65 -9.79 4.67
N TYR A 185 -35.09 -10.93 4.24
CA TYR A 185 -35.79 -12.22 4.33
C TYR A 185 -36.12 -12.58 5.78
N THR A 186 -35.22 -12.33 6.73
CA THR A 186 -35.44 -12.61 8.15
C THR A 186 -36.58 -11.75 8.72
N ILE A 187 -36.62 -10.46 8.37
CA ILE A 187 -37.72 -9.56 8.75
C ILE A 187 -39.05 -10.06 8.16
N GLN A 188 -39.06 -10.49 6.90
CA GLN A 188 -40.25 -11.05 6.26
C GLN A 188 -40.72 -12.32 6.99
N GLN A 189 -39.82 -13.25 7.25
CA GLN A 189 -40.11 -14.49 7.96
C GLN A 189 -40.66 -14.22 9.38
N GLN A 190 -40.08 -13.27 10.10
CA GLN A 190 -40.57 -12.90 11.44
C GLN A 190 -42.01 -12.35 11.39
N ARG A 191 -42.34 -11.54 10.38
CA ARG A 191 -43.72 -11.04 10.17
C ARG A 191 -44.70 -12.17 9.90
N GLU A 192 -44.32 -13.14 9.07
CA GLU A 192 -45.14 -14.32 8.77
C GLU A 192 -45.34 -15.19 10.02
N ILE A 193 -44.28 -15.42 10.81
CA ILE A 193 -44.36 -16.15 12.08
C ILE A 193 -45.32 -15.46 13.06
N ASP A 194 -45.26 -14.13 13.18
CA ASP A 194 -46.13 -13.39 14.08
C ASP A 194 -47.59 -13.39 13.62
N ALA A 195 -47.84 -13.37 12.31
CA ALA A 195 -49.18 -13.55 11.74
C ALA A 195 -49.73 -14.94 12.05
N LEU A 196 -48.97 -16.00 11.78
CA LEU A 196 -49.35 -17.38 12.07
C LEU A 196 -49.61 -17.61 13.57
N LYS A 197 -48.78 -17.03 14.45
CA LYS A 197 -49.01 -17.09 15.91
C LYS A 197 -50.32 -16.43 16.33
N LYS A 198 -50.71 -15.32 15.70
CA LYS A 198 -51.99 -14.64 15.97
C LYS A 198 -53.17 -15.49 15.52
N GLU A 199 -53.11 -16.09 14.33
CA GLU A 199 -54.15 -16.98 13.82
C GLU A 199 -54.33 -18.22 14.71
N ILE A 200 -53.23 -18.86 15.10
CA ILE A 200 -53.27 -20.02 16.03
C ILE A 200 -53.93 -19.64 17.36
N LYS A 201 -53.69 -18.43 17.87
CA LYS A 201 -54.31 -17.95 19.11
C LYS A 201 -55.82 -17.70 18.95
N GLN A 202 -56.28 -17.33 17.75
CA GLN A 202 -57.70 -17.14 17.46
C GLN A 202 -58.42 -18.48 17.29
N LEU A 203 -57.80 -19.47 16.65
CA LEU A 203 -58.37 -20.81 16.44
C LEU A 203 -58.43 -21.67 17.71
N LYS A 204 -57.63 -21.35 18.73
CA LYS A 204 -57.61 -22.04 20.03
C LYS A 204 -58.55 -21.43 21.08
N LYS A 205 -59.28 -20.37 20.74
CA LYS A 205 -60.35 -19.81 21.57
C LYS A 205 -61.69 -20.43 21.19
#